data_AF-A0A2M9YRS3-F1
#
_entry.id   AF-A0A2M9YRS3-F1
#
_cell.length_a   1.000
_cell.length_b   1.000
_cell.length_c   1.000
_cell.angle_alpha   90.00
_cell.angle_beta   90.00
_cell.angle_gamma   90.00
#
_symmetry.space_group_name_H-M   'P 1'
#
loop_
_entity.id
_entity.type
_entity.pdbx_description
1 polymer ?
#
loop_
_entity_poly.entity_id
_entity_poly.type
_entity_poly.pdbx_seq_one_letter_code
_entity_poly.pdbx_strand_id
1 'polypeptide(L)'
;MNFSRKQLTPVPENEVDRIKALKAYQILDTAPEEKFDSLTQIAAYICNSSIALISLIDSDRQWFKAKLGLEDKETPRNISFCQYAILHDELFEVEDALEDERFKDNPLVIGSPFIRFYAGAPLKTPEGYNIGTLCVIDQKPQKLNGKQKNMLKVLSNQVIANFELIKKNRELIRLRDKEEELQSSKSQFFANMSHEIRTPVHGILGVTDLLAETKLLNEQEDYVNTIRKSGKLLLNLLNDILDFSKLESGHMTIENIAFDLMELLKEVFSLFEKDARVKNLEFKLENGEIQSLIVVTDPNRLKQILVNLVSNAFKFTDKGSVIVELGAKPVSAKLMEIEIRVKDTGIGITEHKLSELFQAYTQADTSVSRKYGGTGLGLAISKNLANLMNLKLSAQSVMNRGSVFEIAGQLPVAERSDILVELKKTIPNQNDNLSPNLKILVAEDNEINQMLIERVLEKLGYTPKIVSNGIEALHHIEIYGADVLFLDIQMPELSGIDTAKILTQHTNQTIRPYIIAITANANQSDREACLAAGMDQYISKPFHKEEIAALLNDYILSRDKNST
;
A
#
# COMPACT_ATOMS: atom_id res chain seq x y z
N MET A 1 -30.88 -71.67 -5.51
CA MET A 1 -30.10 -71.61 -4.26
C MET A 1 -30.05 -70.16 -3.81
N ASN A 2 -30.64 -69.90 -2.64
CA ASN A 2 -30.73 -68.58 -2.01
C ASN A 2 -29.35 -68.08 -1.55
N PHE A 3 -28.93 -66.90 -2.00
CA PHE A 3 -27.98 -66.06 -1.28
C PHE A 3 -28.71 -64.81 -0.78
N SER A 4 -29.37 -64.97 0.37
CA SER A 4 -29.85 -63.87 1.21
C SER A 4 -28.84 -63.66 2.34
N ARG A 5 -28.08 -62.57 2.25
CA ARG A 5 -27.62 -61.74 3.37
C ARG A 5 -26.92 -60.52 2.76
N LYS A 6 -27.66 -59.42 2.54
CA LYS A 6 -27.04 -58.09 2.42
C LYS A 6 -26.40 -57.81 3.78
N GLN A 7 -25.10 -58.05 3.91
CA GLN A 7 -24.33 -57.61 5.06
C GLN A 7 -24.44 -56.08 5.06
N LEU A 8 -25.21 -55.52 6.01
CA LEU A 8 -25.31 -54.08 6.19
C LEU A 8 -23.91 -53.56 6.51
N THR A 9 -23.36 -52.73 5.63
CA THR A 9 -22.08 -52.06 5.86
C THR A 9 -22.19 -51.25 7.16
N PRO A 10 -21.36 -51.51 8.18
CA PRO A 10 -21.50 -50.84 9.46
C PRO A 10 -21.13 -49.36 9.31
N VAL A 11 -21.92 -48.45 9.87
CA VAL A 11 -21.73 -47.00 9.79
C VAL A 11 -21.53 -46.43 11.20
N PRO A 12 -20.59 -45.49 11.43
CA PRO A 12 -20.44 -44.81 12.72
C PRO A 12 -21.73 -44.11 13.17
N GLU A 13 -22.00 -44.07 14.48
CA GLU A 13 -23.16 -43.36 15.04
C GLU A 13 -23.13 -41.84 14.74
N ASN A 14 -21.95 -41.27 14.64
CA ASN A 14 -21.69 -39.85 14.37
C ASN A 14 -21.43 -39.54 12.88
N GLU A 15 -21.93 -40.37 11.95
CA GLU A 15 -21.61 -40.29 10.52
C GLU A 15 -21.84 -38.91 9.88
N VAL A 16 -22.95 -38.25 10.23
CA VAL A 16 -23.30 -36.94 9.65
C VAL A 16 -22.22 -35.90 9.98
N ASP A 17 -21.77 -35.85 11.23
CA ASP A 17 -20.77 -34.87 11.67
C ASP A 17 -19.36 -35.27 11.25
N ARG A 18 -19.05 -36.58 11.19
CA ARG A 18 -17.81 -37.10 10.61
C ARG A 18 -17.64 -36.69 9.13
N ILE A 19 -18.69 -36.82 8.33
CA ILE A 19 -18.67 -36.40 6.91
C ILE A 19 -18.50 -34.87 6.80
N LYS A 20 -19.15 -34.08 7.67
CA LYS A 20 -18.92 -32.63 7.71
C LYS A 20 -17.47 -32.30 8.05
N ALA A 21 -16.89 -32.98 9.05
CA ALA A 21 -15.49 -32.81 9.44
C ALA A 21 -14.54 -33.14 8.28
N LEU A 22 -14.76 -34.26 7.58
CA LEU A 22 -14.00 -34.64 6.38
C LEU A 22 -14.09 -33.56 5.29
N LYS A 23 -15.31 -33.10 4.97
CA LYS A 23 -15.53 -32.08 3.93
C LYS A 23 -14.92 -30.73 4.29
N ALA A 24 -14.81 -30.38 5.57
CA ALA A 24 -14.19 -29.14 6.03
C ALA A 24 -12.70 -29.03 5.65
N TYR A 25 -11.99 -30.15 5.50
CA TYR A 25 -10.61 -30.13 5.02
C TYR A 25 -10.49 -29.82 3.52
N GLN A 26 -11.53 -30.08 2.73
CA GLN A 26 -11.52 -29.96 1.26
C GLN A 26 -10.31 -30.66 0.62
N ILE A 27 -10.11 -31.93 1.00
CA ILE A 27 -8.98 -32.78 0.55
C ILE A 27 -9.44 -33.87 -0.43
N LEU A 28 -10.72 -34.25 -0.42
CA LEU A 28 -11.28 -35.17 -1.41
C LEU A 28 -11.06 -34.65 -2.83
N ASP A 29 -10.71 -35.56 -3.74
CA ASP A 29 -10.45 -35.29 -5.16
C ASP A 29 -9.32 -34.28 -5.46
N THR A 30 -8.47 -33.99 -4.47
CA THR A 30 -7.30 -33.14 -4.68
C THR A 30 -6.17 -33.93 -5.37
N ALA A 31 -5.26 -33.19 -6.02
CA ALA A 31 -4.09 -33.79 -6.66
C ALA A 31 -3.23 -34.58 -5.65
N PRO A 32 -2.45 -35.59 -6.11
CA PRO A 32 -1.44 -36.24 -5.30
C PRO A 32 -0.44 -35.23 -4.75
N GLU A 33 0.05 -35.46 -3.53
CA GLU A 33 1.09 -34.64 -2.92
C GLU A 33 2.20 -35.54 -2.38
N GLU A 34 3.44 -35.25 -2.75
CA GLU A 34 4.63 -36.06 -2.46
C GLU A 34 4.80 -36.39 -0.97
N LYS A 35 4.42 -35.47 -0.09
CA LYS A 35 4.48 -35.68 1.37
C LYS A 35 3.58 -36.82 1.85
N PHE A 36 2.42 -37.04 1.23
CA PHE A 36 1.52 -38.14 1.59
C PHE A 36 1.97 -39.46 0.94
N ASP A 37 2.51 -39.40 -0.28
CA ASP A 37 3.11 -40.56 -0.95
C ASP A 37 4.36 -41.07 -0.19
N SER A 38 5.15 -40.16 0.37
CA SER A 38 6.28 -40.51 1.24
C SER A 38 5.80 -41.22 2.51
N LEU A 39 4.69 -40.78 3.11
CA LEU A 39 4.13 -41.42 4.31
C LEU A 39 3.59 -42.82 4.03
N THR A 40 2.97 -43.07 2.87
CA THR A 40 2.56 -44.44 2.48
C THR A 40 3.75 -45.33 2.19
N GLN A 41 4.81 -44.83 1.54
CA GLN A 41 6.07 -45.57 1.35
C GLN A 41 6.72 -45.97 2.67
N ILE A 42 6.81 -45.05 3.63
CA ILE A 42 7.36 -45.34 4.96
C ILE A 42 6.50 -46.38 5.68
N ALA A 43 5.16 -46.26 5.62
CA ALA A 43 4.25 -47.22 6.25
C ALA A 43 4.42 -48.64 5.67
N ALA A 44 4.48 -48.77 4.34
CA ALA A 44 4.72 -50.04 3.65
C ALA A 44 6.07 -50.66 4.05
N TYR A 45 7.14 -49.86 4.04
CA TYR A 45 8.50 -50.31 4.38
C TYR A 45 8.58 -50.82 5.83
N ILE A 46 8.03 -50.07 6.78
CA ILE A 46 8.08 -50.44 8.21
C ILE A 46 7.25 -51.69 8.51
N CYS A 47 6.10 -51.83 7.86
CA CYS A 47 5.23 -52.98 8.04
C CYS A 47 5.63 -54.19 7.18
N ASN A 48 6.59 -54.03 6.27
CA ASN A 48 6.96 -55.03 5.26
C ASN A 48 5.73 -55.52 4.46
N SER A 49 4.91 -54.56 4.01
CA SER A 49 3.66 -54.82 3.29
C SER A 49 3.77 -54.30 1.85
N SER A 50 3.17 -55.01 0.91
CA SER A 50 3.19 -54.68 -0.52
C SER A 50 2.32 -53.47 -0.90
N ILE A 51 1.31 -53.14 -0.10
CA ILE A 51 0.35 -52.06 -0.36
C ILE A 51 0.25 -51.16 0.87
N ALA A 52 0.18 -49.83 0.64
CA ALA A 52 -0.12 -48.86 1.69
C ALA A 52 -0.95 -47.69 1.14
N LEU A 53 -1.93 -47.24 1.91
CA LEU A 53 -2.89 -46.22 1.50
C LEU A 53 -3.14 -45.20 2.61
N ILE A 54 -3.24 -43.93 2.23
CA ILE A 54 -3.97 -42.93 3.01
C ILE A 54 -5.35 -42.83 2.40
N SER A 55 -6.34 -43.38 3.10
CA SER A 55 -7.71 -43.51 2.62
C SER A 55 -8.65 -42.62 3.41
N LEU A 56 -9.52 -41.90 2.72
CA LEU A 56 -10.60 -41.10 3.30
C LEU A 56 -11.94 -41.77 2.99
N ILE A 57 -12.84 -41.81 3.98
CA ILE A 57 -14.13 -42.49 3.85
C ILE A 57 -15.23 -41.44 3.65
N ASP A 58 -15.73 -41.30 2.43
CA ASP A 58 -16.85 -40.43 2.09
C ASP A 58 -18.19 -41.18 2.24
N SER A 59 -19.30 -40.58 1.80
CA SER A 59 -20.65 -41.16 1.93
C SER A 59 -20.78 -42.54 1.29
N ASP A 60 -20.23 -42.72 0.09
CA ASP A 60 -20.47 -43.84 -0.82
C ASP A 60 -19.19 -44.52 -1.31
N ARG A 61 -18.02 -43.89 -1.12
CA ARG A 61 -16.71 -44.40 -1.55
C ARG A 61 -15.63 -44.25 -0.49
N GLN A 62 -14.61 -45.08 -0.61
CA GLN A 62 -13.29 -44.88 -0.02
C GLN A 62 -12.39 -44.25 -1.09
N TRP A 63 -11.91 -43.03 -0.86
CA TRP A 63 -11.03 -42.32 -1.77
C TRP A 63 -9.59 -42.32 -1.27
N PHE A 64 -8.61 -42.50 -2.15
CA PHE A 64 -7.20 -42.61 -1.77
C PHE A 64 -6.48 -41.29 -1.99
N LYS A 65 -6.07 -40.62 -0.90
CA LYS A 65 -5.24 -39.41 -0.95
C LYS A 65 -3.81 -39.71 -1.40
N ALA A 66 -3.29 -40.85 -0.98
CA ALA A 66 -2.00 -41.38 -1.39
C ALA A 66 -2.08 -42.90 -1.43
N LYS A 67 -1.32 -43.51 -2.33
CA LYS A 67 -1.37 -44.95 -2.56
C LYS A 67 -0.02 -45.50 -3.01
N LEU A 68 0.26 -46.73 -2.59
CA LEU A 68 1.38 -47.53 -3.02
C LEU A 68 0.89 -48.96 -3.29
N GLY A 69 1.30 -49.55 -4.41
CA GLY A 69 0.96 -50.93 -4.76
C GLY A 69 -0.46 -51.15 -5.31
N LEU A 70 -1.23 -50.08 -5.58
CA LEU A 70 -2.57 -50.14 -6.17
C LEU A 70 -2.75 -49.10 -7.28
N GLU A 71 -3.40 -49.51 -8.39
CA GLU A 71 -3.68 -48.63 -9.53
C GLU A 71 -4.98 -47.84 -9.37
N ASP A 72 -5.96 -48.38 -8.65
CA ASP A 72 -7.24 -47.71 -8.42
C ASP A 72 -7.08 -46.46 -7.55
N LYS A 73 -7.92 -45.45 -7.76
CA LYS A 73 -7.92 -44.19 -6.97
C LYS A 73 -8.94 -44.21 -5.83
N GLU A 74 -9.89 -45.12 -5.91
CA GLU A 74 -10.98 -45.25 -4.96
C GLU A 74 -11.58 -46.66 -5.03
N THR A 75 -12.44 -46.97 -4.07
CA THR A 75 -13.17 -48.23 -4.01
C THR A 75 -14.55 -47.99 -3.41
N PRO A 76 -15.60 -48.73 -3.82
CA PRO A 76 -16.90 -48.64 -3.18
C PRO A 76 -16.81 -48.85 -1.65
N ARG A 77 -17.51 -48.02 -0.89
CA ARG A 77 -17.44 -48.03 0.58
C ARG A 77 -17.89 -49.36 1.19
N ASN A 78 -18.84 -50.04 0.55
CA ASN A 78 -19.43 -51.29 1.04
C ASN A 78 -18.46 -52.48 1.04
N ILE A 79 -17.38 -52.45 0.25
CA ILE A 79 -16.36 -53.50 0.20
C ILE A 79 -15.06 -53.11 0.91
N SER A 80 -15.01 -51.91 1.48
CA SER A 80 -13.85 -51.34 2.17
C SER A 80 -13.54 -52.02 3.52
N PHE A 81 -12.28 -52.37 3.74
CA PHE A 81 -11.77 -52.74 5.07
C PHE A 81 -11.68 -51.52 6.00
N CYS A 82 -11.31 -50.36 5.45
CA CYS A 82 -11.17 -49.10 6.18
C CYS A 82 -12.49 -48.63 6.81
N GLN A 83 -13.63 -49.03 6.24
CA GLN A 83 -14.94 -48.78 6.85
C GLN A 83 -15.08 -49.40 8.24
N TYR A 84 -14.47 -50.56 8.48
CA TYR A 84 -14.49 -51.20 9.79
C TYR A 84 -13.48 -50.56 10.75
N ALA A 85 -12.33 -50.11 10.21
CA ALA A 85 -11.30 -49.45 11.01
C ALA A 85 -11.77 -48.11 11.58
N ILE A 86 -12.55 -47.31 10.85
CA ILE A 86 -13.03 -46.00 11.34
C ILE A 86 -14.06 -46.10 12.49
N LEU A 87 -14.62 -47.29 12.75
CA LEU A 87 -15.54 -47.53 13.87
C LEU A 87 -14.81 -47.59 15.22
N HIS A 88 -13.48 -47.69 15.20
CA HIS A 88 -12.65 -47.87 16.38
C HIS A 88 -11.60 -46.76 16.46
N ASP A 89 -11.21 -46.40 17.68
CA ASP A 89 -10.16 -45.40 17.94
C ASP A 89 -8.74 -45.99 17.91
N GLU A 90 -8.64 -47.30 18.06
CA GLU A 90 -7.37 -48.02 18.03
C GLU A 90 -7.13 -48.68 16.67
N LEU A 91 -5.89 -49.09 16.44
CA LEU A 91 -5.49 -49.79 15.22
C LEU A 91 -6.35 -51.04 15.01
N PHE A 92 -6.95 -51.14 13.83
CA PHE A 92 -7.74 -52.29 13.41
C PHE A 92 -6.87 -53.24 12.57
N GLU A 93 -6.74 -54.50 12.99
CA GLU A 93 -5.88 -55.50 12.35
C GLU A 93 -6.68 -56.77 12.02
N VAL A 94 -6.44 -57.32 10.82
CA VAL A 94 -6.94 -58.60 10.33
C VAL A 94 -5.72 -59.40 9.86
N GLU A 95 -5.38 -60.45 10.60
CA GLU A 95 -4.17 -61.25 10.35
C GLU A 95 -4.30 -62.14 9.10
N ASP A 96 -5.49 -62.73 8.90
CA ASP A 96 -5.88 -63.45 7.68
C ASP A 96 -7.36 -63.21 7.34
N ALA A 97 -7.61 -62.55 6.22
CA ALA A 97 -8.94 -62.19 5.75
C ALA A 97 -9.76 -63.38 5.25
N LEU A 98 -9.14 -64.53 4.94
CA LEU A 98 -9.87 -65.76 4.59
C LEU A 98 -10.51 -66.43 5.82
N GLU A 99 -9.91 -66.25 6.99
CA GLU A 99 -10.39 -66.80 8.25
C GLU A 99 -11.33 -65.83 9.01
N ASP A 100 -11.41 -64.57 8.57
CA ASP A 100 -12.27 -63.56 9.17
C ASP A 100 -13.70 -63.61 8.60
N GLU A 101 -14.68 -63.97 9.45
CA GLU A 101 -16.10 -64.06 9.09
C GLU A 101 -16.68 -62.78 8.45
N ARG A 102 -16.06 -61.62 8.68
CA ARG A 102 -16.51 -60.34 8.10
C ARG A 102 -16.00 -60.14 6.67
N PHE A 103 -14.89 -60.77 6.30
CA PHE A 103 -14.16 -60.48 5.06
C PHE A 103 -13.94 -61.68 4.15
N LYS A 104 -14.14 -62.93 4.60
CA LYS A 104 -13.88 -64.13 3.80
C LYS A 104 -14.59 -64.16 2.45
N ASP A 105 -15.79 -63.57 2.37
CA ASP A 105 -16.62 -63.47 1.16
C ASP A 105 -16.46 -62.11 0.45
N ASN A 106 -15.56 -61.24 0.91
CA ASN A 106 -15.37 -59.90 0.36
C ASN A 106 -14.71 -59.97 -1.03
N PRO A 107 -15.20 -59.22 -2.04
CA PRO A 107 -14.63 -59.19 -3.39
C PRO A 107 -13.12 -58.94 -3.46
N LEU A 108 -12.56 -58.14 -2.55
CA LEU A 108 -11.12 -57.83 -2.51
C LEU A 108 -10.27 -58.98 -1.95
N VAL A 109 -10.89 -59.98 -1.31
CA VAL A 109 -10.24 -61.18 -0.75
C VAL A 109 -10.28 -62.33 -1.74
N ILE A 110 -11.45 -62.56 -2.34
CA ILE A 110 -11.68 -63.65 -3.31
C ILE A 110 -11.23 -63.30 -4.74
N GLY A 111 -11.16 -62.01 -5.06
CA GLY A 111 -10.69 -61.48 -6.33
C GLY A 111 -9.48 -60.56 -6.14
N SER A 112 -8.97 -60.00 -7.24
CA SER A 112 -7.86 -59.03 -7.20
C SER A 112 -8.20 -57.87 -6.24
N PRO A 113 -7.30 -57.46 -5.34
CA PRO A 113 -5.86 -57.81 -5.28
C PRO A 113 -5.51 -59.03 -4.41
N PHE A 114 -6.49 -59.84 -4.02
CA PHE A 114 -6.34 -61.03 -3.15
C PHE A 114 -5.80 -60.70 -1.77
N ILE A 115 -6.45 -59.74 -1.09
CA ILE A 115 -6.09 -59.31 0.26
C ILE A 115 -6.10 -60.50 1.22
N ARG A 116 -5.03 -60.65 2.01
CA ARG A 116 -4.95 -61.59 3.13
C ARG A 116 -4.72 -60.86 4.44
N PHE A 117 -3.86 -59.85 4.44
CA PHE A 117 -3.56 -59.07 5.63
C PHE A 117 -4.04 -57.63 5.48
N TYR A 118 -4.59 -57.07 6.56
CA TYR A 118 -4.95 -55.66 6.66
C TYR A 118 -4.60 -55.12 8.04
N ALA A 119 -3.97 -53.95 8.11
CA ALA A 119 -3.90 -53.15 9.32
C ALA A 119 -4.14 -51.67 9.01
N GLY A 120 -5.06 -51.04 9.74
CA GLY A 120 -5.44 -49.65 9.56
C GLY A 120 -5.39 -48.85 10.86
N ALA A 121 -4.62 -47.77 10.87
CA ALA A 121 -4.66 -46.77 11.92
C ALA A 121 -5.68 -45.68 11.54
N PRO A 122 -6.69 -45.39 12.38
CA PRO A 122 -7.67 -44.36 12.10
C PRO A 122 -7.01 -42.96 12.03
N LEU A 123 -7.48 -42.16 11.07
CA LEU A 123 -7.15 -40.75 10.92
C LEU A 123 -8.17 -39.95 11.74
N LYS A 124 -7.84 -39.69 13.00
CA LYS A 124 -8.72 -39.02 13.96
C LYS A 124 -8.48 -37.51 13.97
N THR A 125 -9.52 -36.72 13.70
CA THR A 125 -9.43 -35.26 13.79
C THR A 125 -9.30 -34.79 15.24
N PRO A 126 -8.85 -33.54 15.50
CA PRO A 126 -8.81 -32.98 16.86
C PRO A 126 -10.18 -32.96 17.55
N GLU A 127 -11.27 -32.85 16.79
CA GLU A 127 -12.65 -32.91 17.30
C GLU A 127 -13.13 -34.34 17.58
N GLY A 128 -12.29 -35.34 17.30
CA GLY A 128 -12.54 -36.74 17.65
C GLY A 128 -13.19 -37.58 16.55
N TYR A 129 -13.26 -37.11 15.31
CA TYR A 129 -13.89 -37.85 14.20
C TYR A 129 -12.88 -38.70 13.43
N ASN A 130 -13.17 -39.98 13.21
CA ASN A 130 -12.34 -40.86 12.37
C ASN A 130 -12.72 -40.69 10.90
N ILE A 131 -12.01 -39.84 10.17
CA ILE A 131 -12.38 -39.46 8.79
C ILE A 131 -11.80 -40.39 7.72
N GLY A 132 -10.90 -41.28 8.11
CA GLY A 132 -10.17 -42.16 7.21
C GLY A 132 -9.19 -43.05 7.95
N THR A 133 -8.25 -43.63 7.22
CA THR A 133 -7.21 -44.52 7.76
C THR A 133 -5.90 -44.36 7.01
N LEU A 134 -4.77 -44.47 7.72
CA LEU A 134 -3.52 -44.91 7.13
C LEU A 134 -3.46 -46.43 7.28
N CYS A 135 -3.49 -47.16 6.18
CA CYS A 135 -3.52 -48.62 6.21
C CYS A 135 -2.42 -49.25 5.35
N VAL A 136 -2.05 -50.47 5.75
CA VAL A 136 -1.13 -51.36 5.05
C VAL A 136 -1.85 -52.68 4.77
N ILE A 137 -1.58 -53.25 3.61
CA ILE A 137 -2.28 -54.42 3.08
C ILE A 137 -1.25 -55.36 2.45
N ASP A 138 -1.46 -56.67 2.59
CA ASP A 138 -0.64 -57.67 1.92
C ASP A 138 -1.47 -58.85 1.38
N GLN A 139 -0.91 -59.54 0.39
CA GLN A 139 -1.45 -60.77 -0.20
C GLN A 139 -1.09 -62.03 0.60
N LYS A 140 -0.28 -61.88 1.65
CA LYS A 140 0.07 -62.96 2.58
C LYS A 140 -0.44 -62.64 3.98
N PRO A 141 -0.89 -63.65 4.75
CA PRO A 141 -1.22 -63.46 6.15
C PRO A 141 -0.01 -62.92 6.93
N GLN A 142 -0.26 -62.00 7.84
CA GLN A 142 0.79 -61.34 8.63
C GLN A 142 0.23 -60.89 9.98
N LYS A 143 1.13 -60.70 10.95
CA LYS A 143 0.82 -60.09 12.24
C LYS A 143 1.85 -59.01 12.57
N LEU A 144 1.40 -57.81 12.89
CA LEU A 144 2.28 -56.70 13.24
C LEU A 144 2.80 -56.83 14.67
N ASN A 145 4.07 -56.51 14.86
CA ASN A 145 4.64 -56.37 16.20
C ASN A 145 4.30 -55.00 16.82
N GLY A 146 4.51 -54.86 18.14
CA GLY A 146 4.16 -53.62 18.85
C GLY A 146 4.86 -52.36 18.32
N LYS A 147 6.09 -52.47 17.80
CA LYS A 147 6.80 -51.32 17.19
C LYS A 147 6.14 -50.88 15.90
N GLN A 148 5.76 -51.81 15.03
CA GLN A 148 5.07 -51.53 13.77
C GLN A 148 3.70 -50.88 14.01
N LYS A 149 2.91 -51.41 14.95
CA LYS A 149 1.61 -50.84 15.35
C LYS A 149 1.76 -49.40 15.84
N ASN A 150 2.73 -49.17 16.73
CA ASN A 150 3.00 -47.84 17.25
C ASN A 150 3.43 -46.87 16.14
N MET A 151 4.28 -47.32 15.22
CA MET A 151 4.75 -46.48 14.12
C MET A 151 3.63 -46.12 13.13
N LEU A 152 2.72 -47.05 12.82
CA LEU A 152 1.51 -46.74 12.05
C LEU A 152 0.66 -45.67 12.72
N LYS A 153 0.47 -45.73 14.04
CA LYS A 153 -0.25 -44.72 14.83
C LYS A 153 0.46 -43.35 14.80
N VAL A 154 1.79 -43.33 14.87
CA VAL A 154 2.58 -42.09 14.75
C VAL A 154 2.44 -41.49 13.35
N LEU A 155 2.51 -42.30 12.30
CA LEU A 155 2.34 -41.85 10.92
C LEU A 155 0.91 -41.37 10.65
N SER A 156 -0.13 -42.03 11.20
CA SER A 156 -1.52 -41.58 11.05
C SER A 156 -1.75 -40.21 11.71
N ASN A 157 -1.14 -39.98 12.88
CA ASN A 157 -1.13 -38.66 13.51
C ASN A 157 -0.40 -37.62 12.64
N GLN A 158 0.70 -37.99 11.98
CA GLN A 158 1.43 -37.11 11.07
C GLN A 158 0.59 -36.74 9.83
N VAL A 159 -0.22 -37.65 9.31
CA VAL A 159 -1.17 -37.37 8.22
C VAL A 159 -2.20 -36.32 8.66
N ILE A 160 -2.83 -36.50 9.83
CA ILE A 160 -3.79 -35.52 10.37
C ILE A 160 -3.13 -34.17 10.61
N ALA A 161 -1.92 -34.13 11.17
CA ALA A 161 -1.19 -32.87 11.37
C ALA A 161 -0.98 -32.11 10.05
N ASN A 162 -0.70 -32.83 8.96
CA ASN A 162 -0.59 -32.23 7.63
C ASN A 162 -1.95 -31.74 7.09
N PHE A 163 -3.04 -32.46 7.33
CA PHE A 163 -4.39 -32.01 6.95
C PHE A 163 -4.79 -30.74 7.71
N GLU A 164 -4.50 -30.66 9.00
CA GLU A 164 -4.70 -29.45 9.82
C GLU A 164 -3.88 -28.27 9.29
N LEU A 165 -2.62 -28.51 8.93
CA LEU A 165 -1.77 -27.47 8.36
C LEU A 165 -2.33 -26.93 7.04
N ILE A 166 -2.81 -27.79 6.14
CA ILE A 166 -3.45 -27.39 4.89
C ILE A 166 -4.71 -26.57 5.15
N LYS A 167 -5.57 -27.02 6.08
CA LYS A 167 -6.81 -26.33 6.45
C LYS A 167 -6.52 -24.92 7.00
N LYS A 168 -5.59 -24.80 7.95
CA LYS A 168 -5.19 -23.53 8.55
C LYS A 168 -4.53 -22.59 7.54
N ASN A 169 -3.63 -23.09 6.69
CA ASN A 169 -3.01 -22.26 5.66
C ASN A 169 -4.05 -21.69 4.69
N ARG A 170 -5.07 -22.46 4.31
CA ARG A 170 -6.15 -21.98 3.46
C ARG A 170 -7.00 -20.91 4.15
N GLU A 171 -7.28 -21.07 5.43
CA GLU A 171 -7.98 -20.05 6.23
C GLU A 171 -7.17 -18.76 6.35
N LEU A 172 -5.86 -18.88 6.62
CA LEU A 172 -4.94 -17.74 6.69
C LEU A 172 -4.90 -16.96 5.36
N ILE A 173 -4.81 -17.65 4.22
CA ILE A 173 -4.84 -17.01 2.90
C ILE A 173 -6.15 -16.23 2.71
N ARG A 174 -7.31 -16.84 3.01
CA ARG A 174 -8.61 -16.15 2.90
C ARG A 174 -8.73 -14.92 3.79
N LEU A 175 -8.22 -15.00 5.02
CA LEU A 175 -8.23 -13.86 5.94
C LEU A 175 -7.33 -12.73 5.43
N ARG A 176 -6.14 -13.08 4.93
CA ARG A 176 -5.20 -12.13 4.33
C ARG A 176 -5.80 -11.45 3.10
N ASP A 177 -6.37 -12.20 2.17
CA ASP A 177 -6.98 -11.64 0.95
C ASP A 177 -8.09 -10.64 1.30
N LYS A 178 -8.91 -10.97 2.30
CA LYS A 178 -9.98 -10.09 2.79
C LYS A 178 -9.44 -8.82 3.47
N GLU A 179 -8.33 -8.94 4.20
CA GLU A 179 -7.65 -7.79 4.82
C GLU A 179 -7.06 -6.86 3.74
N GLU A 180 -6.38 -7.42 2.74
CA GLU A 180 -5.83 -6.67 1.60
C GLU A 180 -6.93 -5.94 0.81
N GLU A 181 -8.07 -6.60 0.56
CA GLU A 181 -9.23 -5.98 -0.11
C GLU A 181 -9.80 -4.80 0.71
N LEU A 182 -9.97 -4.97 2.02
CA LEU A 182 -10.43 -3.91 2.92
C LEU A 182 -9.46 -2.73 2.95
N GLN A 183 -8.15 -2.99 2.97
CA GLN A 183 -7.11 -1.97 3.04
C GLN A 183 -7.00 -1.18 1.73
N SER A 184 -7.12 -1.86 0.58
CA SER A 184 -7.19 -1.22 -0.73
C SER A 184 -8.44 -0.34 -0.86
N SER A 185 -9.62 -0.86 -0.46
CA SER A 185 -10.87 -0.11 -0.47
C SER A 185 -10.83 1.12 0.44
N LYS A 186 -10.25 1.00 1.65
CA LYS A 186 -10.01 2.11 2.57
C LYS A 186 -9.12 3.18 1.93
N SER A 187 -8.03 2.77 1.28
CA SER A 187 -7.09 3.71 0.62
C SER A 187 -7.75 4.46 -0.53
N GLN A 188 -8.52 3.75 -1.38
CA GLN A 188 -9.25 4.37 -2.48
C GLN A 188 -10.30 5.36 -1.98
N PHE A 189 -11.00 5.02 -0.89
CA PHE A 189 -11.97 5.91 -0.27
C PHE A 189 -11.34 7.23 0.17
N PHE A 190 -10.20 7.19 0.88
CA PHE A 190 -9.50 8.40 1.29
C PHE A 190 -8.97 9.19 0.09
N ALA A 191 -8.44 8.53 -0.93
CA ALA A 191 -7.97 9.18 -2.16
C ALA A 191 -9.10 9.95 -2.88
N ASN A 192 -10.25 9.31 -3.08
CA ASN A 192 -11.40 9.93 -3.71
C ASN A 192 -11.95 11.07 -2.86
N MET A 193 -12.16 10.85 -1.56
CA MET A 193 -12.65 11.88 -0.64
C MET A 193 -11.70 13.09 -0.59
N SER A 194 -10.39 12.84 -0.63
CA SER A 194 -9.41 13.92 -0.70
C SER A 194 -9.66 14.81 -1.91
N HIS A 195 -9.83 14.25 -3.11
CA HIS A 195 -10.09 15.02 -4.32
C HIS A 195 -11.41 15.79 -4.25
N GLU A 196 -12.48 15.13 -3.81
CA GLU A 196 -13.81 15.73 -3.65
C GLU A 196 -13.84 16.89 -2.64
N ILE A 197 -13.03 16.83 -1.59
CA ILE A 197 -12.90 17.93 -0.62
C ILE A 197 -11.90 18.99 -1.11
N ARG A 198 -10.85 18.58 -1.84
CA ARG A 198 -9.78 19.46 -2.32
C ARG A 198 -10.33 20.51 -3.29
N THR A 199 -11.14 20.12 -4.26
CA THR A 199 -11.67 21.02 -5.30
C THR A 199 -12.45 22.21 -4.72
N PRO A 200 -13.50 22.03 -3.88
CA PRO A 200 -14.23 23.16 -3.32
C PRO A 200 -13.38 24.00 -2.36
N VAL A 201 -12.46 23.40 -1.60
CA VAL A 201 -11.57 24.15 -0.69
C VAL A 201 -10.60 25.04 -1.47
N HIS A 202 -10.05 24.56 -2.60
CA HIS A 202 -9.23 25.38 -3.48
C HIS A 202 -10.03 26.49 -4.16
N GLY A 203 -11.28 26.23 -4.55
CA GLY A 203 -12.18 27.27 -5.03
C GLY A 203 -12.39 28.38 -4.01
N ILE A 204 -12.66 28.03 -2.75
CA ILE A 204 -12.76 28.97 -1.63
C ILE A 204 -11.45 29.77 -1.48
N LEU A 205 -10.30 29.08 -1.46
CA LEU A 205 -9.00 29.74 -1.30
C LEU A 205 -8.70 30.70 -2.46
N GLY A 206 -8.94 30.29 -3.71
CA GLY A 206 -8.74 31.12 -4.89
C GLY A 206 -9.60 32.38 -4.84
N VAL A 207 -10.88 32.27 -4.47
CA VAL A 207 -11.74 33.45 -4.29
C VAL A 207 -11.25 34.34 -3.15
N THR A 208 -10.80 33.76 -2.03
CA THR A 208 -10.25 34.56 -0.92
C THR A 208 -8.93 35.24 -1.26
N ASP A 209 -8.08 34.62 -2.08
CA ASP A 209 -6.85 35.23 -2.58
C ASP A 209 -7.17 36.41 -3.50
N LEU A 210 -8.16 36.26 -4.39
CA LEU A 210 -8.65 37.35 -5.23
C LEU A 210 -9.25 38.50 -4.41
N LEU A 211 -10.00 38.20 -3.34
CA LEU A 211 -10.52 39.20 -2.41
C LEU A 211 -9.40 39.94 -1.67
N ALA A 212 -8.34 39.23 -1.25
CA ALA A 212 -7.20 39.80 -0.55
C ALA A 212 -6.43 40.82 -1.40
N GLU A 213 -6.51 40.73 -2.73
CA GLU A 213 -5.90 41.69 -3.65
C GLU A 213 -6.76 42.96 -3.89
N THR A 214 -7.98 43.01 -3.37
CA THR A 214 -8.85 44.19 -3.45
C THR A 214 -8.62 45.15 -2.27
N LYS A 215 -9.16 46.37 -2.36
CA LYS A 215 -9.15 47.30 -1.22
C LYS A 215 -10.14 46.82 -0.17
N LEU A 216 -9.62 46.26 0.92
CA LEU A 216 -10.39 45.77 2.06
C LEU A 216 -10.31 46.76 3.24
N LEU A 217 -11.36 46.81 4.06
CA LEU A 217 -11.30 47.40 5.40
C LEU A 217 -10.55 46.46 6.36
N ASN A 218 -9.93 46.99 7.42
CA ASN A 218 -9.15 46.19 8.38
C ASN A 218 -9.90 44.95 8.89
N GLU A 219 -11.19 45.09 9.21
CA GLU A 219 -12.02 43.98 9.69
C GLU A 219 -12.27 42.92 8.61
N GLN A 220 -12.40 43.34 7.34
CA GLN A 220 -12.56 42.43 6.20
C GLN A 220 -11.25 41.69 5.87
N GLU A 221 -10.11 42.36 6.03
CA GLU A 221 -8.80 41.74 5.89
C GLU A 221 -8.59 40.63 6.93
N ASP A 222 -9.01 40.86 8.19
CA ASP A 222 -8.97 39.85 9.25
C ASP A 222 -9.87 38.64 8.93
N TYR A 223 -11.07 38.86 8.38
CA TYR A 223 -11.96 37.77 7.94
C TYR A 223 -11.34 36.96 6.80
N VAL A 224 -10.82 37.63 5.76
CA VAL A 224 -10.16 36.98 4.62
C VAL A 224 -8.95 36.17 5.09
N ASN A 225 -8.11 36.73 5.95
CA ASN A 225 -6.96 36.03 6.52
C ASN A 225 -7.37 34.81 7.36
N THR A 226 -8.46 34.91 8.12
CA THR A 226 -8.99 33.79 8.91
C THR A 226 -9.50 32.66 8.03
N ILE A 227 -10.24 32.97 6.96
CA ILE A 227 -10.72 31.97 5.99
C ILE A 227 -9.54 31.30 5.30
N ARG A 228 -8.55 32.08 4.83
CA ARG A 228 -7.33 31.54 4.20
C ARG A 228 -6.56 30.61 5.12
N LYS A 229 -6.35 31.01 6.38
CA LYS A 229 -5.67 30.20 7.39
C LYS A 229 -6.43 28.90 7.67
N SER A 230 -7.75 28.96 7.76
CA SER A 230 -8.60 27.79 8.02
C SER A 230 -8.63 26.84 6.82
N GLY A 231 -8.69 27.35 5.59
CA GLY A 231 -8.63 26.54 4.37
C GLY A 231 -7.28 25.83 4.22
N LYS A 232 -6.17 26.54 4.45
CA LYS A 232 -4.82 25.94 4.44
C LYS A 232 -4.66 24.86 5.52
N LEU A 233 -5.19 25.11 6.72
CA LEU A 233 -5.20 24.10 7.79
C LEU A 233 -5.94 22.84 7.33
N LEU A 234 -7.15 22.99 6.77
CA LEU A 234 -7.97 21.87 6.31
C LEU A 234 -7.26 21.03 5.22
N LEU A 235 -6.61 21.68 4.26
CA LEU A 235 -5.84 20.99 3.22
C LEU A 235 -4.67 20.19 3.81
N ASN A 236 -3.94 20.77 4.77
CA ASN A 236 -2.86 20.07 5.45
C ASN A 236 -3.38 18.83 6.21
N LEU A 237 -4.52 18.96 6.91
CA LEU A 237 -5.15 17.84 7.62
C LEU A 237 -5.53 16.70 6.67
N LEU A 238 -6.07 17.05 5.51
CA LEU A 238 -6.48 16.09 4.50
C LEU A 238 -5.26 15.41 3.84
N ASN A 239 -4.19 16.15 3.59
CA ASN A 239 -2.91 15.58 3.14
C ASN A 239 -2.30 14.65 4.21
N ASP A 240 -2.33 15.02 5.48
CA ASP A 240 -1.86 14.15 6.58
C ASP A 240 -2.64 12.83 6.62
N ILE A 241 -3.96 12.88 6.46
CA ILE A 241 -4.81 11.68 6.43
C ILE A 241 -4.48 10.79 5.22
N LEU A 242 -4.27 11.40 4.05
CA LEU A 242 -3.86 10.66 2.85
C LEU A 242 -2.49 10.01 3.00
N ASP A 243 -1.50 10.77 3.46
CA ASP A 243 -0.14 10.27 3.68
C ASP A 243 -0.18 9.13 4.70
N PHE A 244 -0.95 9.26 5.78
CA PHE A 244 -1.16 8.18 6.75
C PHE A 244 -1.81 6.95 6.11
N SER A 245 -2.84 7.12 5.28
CA SER A 245 -3.51 6.00 4.60
C SER A 245 -2.58 5.29 3.61
N LYS A 246 -1.73 6.01 2.89
CA LYS A 246 -0.73 5.45 1.96
C LYS A 246 0.40 4.72 2.71
N LEU A 247 0.79 5.25 3.86
CA LEU A 247 1.74 4.62 4.76
C LEU A 247 1.21 3.29 5.31
N GLU A 248 -0.03 3.28 5.84
CA GLU A 248 -0.65 2.06 6.35
C GLU A 248 -0.78 0.99 5.26
N SER A 249 -1.10 1.38 4.02
CA SER A 249 -1.24 0.45 2.89
C SER A 249 0.07 -0.02 2.27
N GLY A 250 1.22 0.51 2.70
CA GLY A 250 2.52 0.19 2.12
C GLY A 250 2.72 0.69 0.68
N HIS A 251 1.81 1.54 0.17
CA HIS A 251 1.88 2.09 -1.18
C HIS A 251 2.67 3.42 -1.24
N MET A 252 3.31 3.82 -0.15
CA MET A 252 4.14 5.03 -0.13
C MET A 252 5.54 4.75 -0.69
N THR A 253 5.90 5.46 -1.75
CA THR A 253 7.21 5.39 -2.39
C THR A 253 8.07 6.59 -2.01
N ILE A 254 9.37 6.36 -1.78
CA ILE A 254 10.37 7.42 -1.54
C ILE A 254 11.18 7.60 -2.82
N GLU A 255 11.25 8.84 -3.31
CA GLU A 255 12.09 9.19 -4.45
C GLU A 255 13.55 9.34 -4.00
N ASN A 256 14.50 8.91 -4.82
CA ASN A 256 15.93 9.03 -4.52
C ASN A 256 16.55 10.09 -5.43
N ILE A 257 16.52 11.34 -4.98
CA ILE A 257 17.00 12.51 -5.72
C ILE A 257 18.25 13.06 -5.03
N ALA A 258 19.26 13.48 -5.81
CA ALA A 258 20.43 14.13 -5.27
C ALA A 258 20.15 15.63 -5.04
N PHE A 259 20.33 16.10 -3.80
CA PHE A 259 20.12 17.52 -3.45
C PHE A 259 21.08 17.98 -2.34
N ASP A 260 21.26 19.30 -2.19
CA ASP A 260 22.05 19.87 -1.10
C ASP A 260 21.22 19.99 0.19
N LEU A 261 21.55 19.17 1.19
CA LEU A 261 20.89 19.15 2.49
C LEU A 261 21.00 20.50 3.22
N MET A 262 22.11 21.23 3.03
CA MET A 262 22.28 22.54 3.64
C MET A 262 21.35 23.58 3.04
N GLU A 263 21.03 23.48 1.76
CA GLU A 263 20.08 24.37 1.08
C GLU A 263 18.66 24.09 1.59
N LEU A 264 18.28 22.81 1.69
CA LEU A 264 17.00 22.40 2.27
C LEU A 264 16.83 22.90 3.72
N LEU A 265 17.87 22.78 4.56
CA LEU A 265 17.80 23.27 5.94
C LEU A 265 17.67 24.80 6.01
N LYS A 266 18.33 25.54 5.12
CA LYS A 266 18.18 27.00 5.01
C LYS A 266 16.77 27.39 4.56
N GLU A 267 16.18 26.67 3.61
CA GLU A 267 14.78 26.88 3.22
C GLU A 267 13.85 26.67 4.41
N VAL A 268 13.96 25.54 5.12
CA VAL A 268 13.14 25.29 6.32
C VAL A 268 13.35 26.38 7.37
N PHE A 269 14.60 26.81 7.60
CA PHE A 269 14.91 27.88 8.53
C PHE A 269 14.22 29.21 8.15
N SER A 270 14.32 29.61 6.89
CA SER A 270 13.72 30.85 6.39
C SER A 270 12.19 30.92 6.59
N LEU A 271 11.51 29.77 6.58
CA LEU A 271 10.05 29.70 6.76
C LEU A 271 9.61 30.17 8.16
N PHE A 272 10.44 29.97 9.18
CA PHE A 272 10.10 30.25 10.59
C PHE A 272 10.77 31.50 11.16
N GLU A 273 11.60 32.21 10.39
CA GLU A 273 12.24 33.45 10.86
C GLU A 273 11.23 34.51 11.31
N LYS A 274 10.12 34.65 10.57
CA LYS A 274 9.08 35.63 10.90
C LYS A 274 8.40 35.26 12.23
N ASP A 275 8.08 33.99 12.43
CA ASP A 275 7.48 33.50 13.68
C ASP A 275 8.42 33.67 14.88
N ALA A 276 9.72 33.44 14.69
CA ALA A 276 10.74 33.68 15.70
C ALA A 276 10.77 35.15 16.14
N ARG A 277 10.74 36.10 15.19
CA ARG A 277 10.72 37.54 15.48
C ARG A 277 9.43 37.96 16.19
N VAL A 278 8.28 37.44 15.76
CA VAL A 278 6.97 37.74 16.39
C VAL A 278 6.92 37.22 17.83
N LYS A 279 7.45 36.02 18.09
CA LYS A 279 7.50 35.42 19.43
C LYS A 279 8.71 35.87 20.27
N ASN A 280 9.64 36.62 19.68
CA ASN A 280 10.91 37.01 20.28
C ASN A 280 11.72 35.81 20.82
N LEU A 281 11.79 34.73 20.02
CA LEU A 281 12.56 33.53 20.31
C LEU A 281 13.93 33.59 19.62
N GLU A 282 14.95 33.06 20.28
CA GLU A 282 16.25 32.86 19.66
C GLU A 282 16.19 31.65 18.71
N PHE A 283 16.40 31.87 17.41
CA PHE A 283 16.35 30.81 16.41
C PHE A 283 17.70 30.68 15.71
N LYS A 284 18.33 29.51 15.78
CA LYS A 284 19.68 29.26 15.25
C LYS A 284 19.78 27.99 14.43
N LEU A 285 20.59 28.04 13.39
CA LEU A 285 21.02 26.89 12.61
C LEU A 285 22.52 26.65 12.89
N GLU A 286 22.85 25.53 13.49
CA GLU A 286 24.21 25.11 13.79
C GLU A 286 24.62 23.98 12.84
N ASN A 287 25.66 24.18 12.05
CA ASN A 287 26.06 23.25 10.98
C ASN A 287 27.49 22.72 11.10
N GLY A 288 28.20 23.01 12.21
CA GLY A 288 29.50 22.38 12.51
C GLY A 288 30.56 22.46 11.39
N GLU A 289 30.61 23.56 10.65
CA GLU A 289 31.48 23.82 9.47
C GLU A 289 31.02 23.21 8.13
N ILE A 290 29.87 22.54 8.06
CA ILE A 290 29.32 21.97 6.83
C ILE A 290 28.71 23.08 5.95
N GLN A 291 29.38 23.40 4.83
CA GLN A 291 28.90 24.44 3.90
C GLN A 291 27.95 23.90 2.82
N SER A 292 28.14 22.66 2.38
CA SER A 292 27.37 22.00 1.33
C SER A 292 27.47 20.50 1.55
N LEU A 293 26.35 19.79 1.48
CA LEU A 293 26.30 18.35 1.70
C LEU A 293 25.25 17.71 0.80
N ILE A 294 25.72 16.98 -0.21
CA ILE A 294 24.84 16.40 -1.23
C ILE A 294 24.48 14.99 -0.83
N VAL A 295 23.20 14.77 -0.58
CA VAL A 295 22.63 13.48 -0.17
C VAL A 295 21.62 13.01 -1.20
N VAL A 296 21.42 11.69 -1.27
CA VAL A 296 20.43 11.06 -2.15
C VAL A 296 19.28 10.52 -1.32
N THR A 297 18.13 11.19 -1.37
CA THR A 297 16.87 10.75 -0.76
C THR A 297 15.72 11.63 -1.29
N ASP A 298 14.55 11.62 -0.65
CA ASP A 298 13.41 12.44 -1.05
C ASP A 298 13.47 13.81 -0.34
N PRO A 299 13.81 14.92 -1.04
CA PRO A 299 13.90 16.24 -0.42
C PRO A 299 12.55 16.74 0.08
N ASN A 300 11.44 16.42 -0.60
CA ASN A 300 10.12 16.90 -0.23
C ASN A 300 9.63 16.23 1.05
N ARG A 301 9.85 14.92 1.20
CA ARG A 301 9.51 14.19 2.42
C ARG A 301 10.42 14.56 3.57
N LEU A 302 11.71 14.77 3.32
CA LEU A 302 12.61 15.27 4.36
C LEU A 302 12.18 16.67 4.83
N LYS A 303 11.84 17.56 3.89
CA LYS A 303 11.27 18.89 4.19
C LYS A 303 10.03 18.78 5.06
N GLN A 304 9.11 17.88 4.73
CA GLN A 304 7.87 17.65 5.48
C GLN A 304 8.16 17.25 6.93
N ILE A 305 9.09 16.32 7.15
CA ILE A 305 9.53 15.92 8.51
C ILE A 305 10.09 17.14 9.25
N LEU A 306 11.04 17.87 8.66
CA LEU A 306 11.72 18.99 9.30
C LEU A 306 10.77 20.14 9.63
N VAL A 307 9.89 20.51 8.70
CA VAL A 307 8.86 21.54 8.91
C VAL A 307 7.93 21.13 10.06
N ASN A 308 7.53 19.87 10.15
CA ASN A 308 6.69 19.38 11.25
C ASN A 308 7.42 19.46 12.61
N LEU A 309 8.70 19.05 12.68
CA LEU A 309 9.47 19.13 13.92
C LEU A 309 9.70 20.58 14.37
N VAL A 310 10.13 21.45 13.46
CA VAL A 310 10.39 22.87 13.76
C VAL A 310 9.09 23.60 14.12
N SER A 311 8.00 23.35 13.39
CA SER A 311 6.68 23.90 13.72
C SER A 311 6.23 23.50 15.14
N ASN A 312 6.42 22.24 15.53
CA ASN A 312 6.12 21.78 16.88
C ASN A 312 7.00 22.48 17.92
N ALA A 313 8.31 22.65 17.66
CA ALA A 313 9.20 23.40 18.55
C ALA A 313 8.71 24.84 18.78
N PHE A 314 8.34 25.57 17.72
CA PHE A 314 7.80 26.92 17.83
C PHE A 314 6.43 26.97 18.51
N LYS A 315 5.60 25.95 18.28
CA LYS A 315 4.26 25.85 18.85
C LYS A 315 4.29 25.69 20.37
N PHE A 316 5.22 24.90 20.89
CA PHE A 316 5.33 24.56 22.32
C PHE A 316 6.37 25.38 23.09
N THR A 317 7.04 26.32 22.41
CA THR A 317 7.98 27.27 23.02
C THR A 317 7.40 28.67 22.96
N ASP A 318 7.09 29.24 24.13
CA ASP A 318 6.61 30.62 24.25
C ASP A 318 7.76 31.61 24.53
N LYS A 319 8.84 31.17 25.21
CA LYS A 319 10.06 31.95 25.49
C LYS A 319 11.29 31.06 25.43
N GLY A 320 12.43 31.61 25.05
CA GLY A 320 13.71 30.91 24.99
C GLY A 320 14.19 30.72 23.55
N SER A 321 14.63 29.51 23.20
CA SER A 321 15.30 29.23 21.92
C SER A 321 14.80 27.97 21.22
N VAL A 322 14.86 28.00 19.89
CA VAL A 322 14.77 26.83 19.02
C VAL A 322 16.07 26.72 18.23
N ILE A 323 16.72 25.57 18.25
CA ILE A 323 18.02 25.35 17.59
C ILE A 323 17.91 24.13 16.68
N VAL A 324 18.32 24.30 15.43
CA VAL A 324 18.45 23.19 14.46
C VAL A 324 19.94 22.89 14.29
N GLU A 325 20.35 21.67 14.61
CA GLU A 325 21.75 21.23 14.51
C GLU A 325 21.89 20.18 13.42
N LEU A 326 22.91 20.31 12.57
CA LEU A 326 23.34 19.29 11.62
C LEU A 326 24.71 18.74 12.02
N GLY A 327 24.77 17.44 12.24
CA GLY A 327 25.99 16.65 12.30
C GLY A 327 26.08 15.72 11.09
N ALA A 328 27.27 15.59 10.51
CA ALA A 328 27.53 14.64 9.46
C ALA A 328 28.91 14.00 9.64
N LYS A 329 29.00 12.67 9.51
CA LYS A 329 30.24 11.91 9.63
C LYS A 329 30.37 10.91 8.48
N PRO A 330 31.51 10.88 7.77
CA PRO A 330 31.71 9.91 6.69
C PRO A 330 31.81 8.50 7.26
N VAL A 331 31.00 7.57 6.73
CA VAL A 331 31.06 6.13 7.05
C VAL A 331 31.86 5.38 5.99
N SER A 332 31.72 5.78 4.72
CA SER A 332 32.49 5.27 3.58
C SER A 332 32.58 6.32 2.48
N ALA A 333 33.24 6.01 1.36
CA ALA A 333 33.33 6.89 0.20
C ALA A 333 31.96 7.23 -0.45
N LYS A 334 30.90 6.46 -0.17
CA LYS A 334 29.56 6.65 -0.75
C LYS A 334 28.44 6.80 0.28
N LEU A 335 28.74 6.70 1.57
CA LEU A 335 27.75 6.77 2.64
C LEU A 335 28.21 7.73 3.73
N MET A 336 27.27 8.57 4.17
CA MET A 336 27.47 9.49 5.28
C MET A 336 26.42 9.23 6.35
N GLU A 337 26.87 9.20 7.61
CA GLU A 337 25.99 9.21 8.77
C GLU A 337 25.56 10.65 9.02
N ILE A 338 24.26 10.88 8.95
CA ILE A 338 23.62 12.18 9.12
C ILE A 338 22.86 12.19 10.44
N GLU A 339 22.99 13.29 11.17
CA GLU A 339 22.27 13.55 12.41
C GLU A 339 21.69 14.97 12.36
N ILE A 340 20.36 15.09 12.36
CA ILE A 340 19.67 16.38 12.41
C ILE A 340 18.91 16.45 13.73
N ARG A 341 19.22 17.44 14.57
CA ARG A 341 18.57 17.64 15.87
C ARG A 341 17.79 18.95 15.89
N VAL A 342 16.52 18.89 16.28
CA VAL A 342 15.69 20.07 16.55
C VAL A 342 15.50 20.16 18.06
N LYS A 343 16.10 21.19 18.67
CA LYS A 343 16.06 21.46 20.11
C LYS A 343 15.15 22.63 20.41
N ASP A 344 14.28 22.48 21.38
CA ASP A 344 13.42 23.54 21.90
C ASP A 344 13.60 23.68 23.41
N THR A 345 13.35 24.87 23.95
CA THR A 345 13.34 25.15 25.40
C THR A 345 11.91 25.28 25.94
N GLY A 346 10.96 24.60 25.31
CA GLY A 346 9.53 24.69 25.60
C GLY A 346 9.10 23.93 26.86
N ILE A 347 7.81 23.62 26.94
CA ILE A 347 7.17 22.99 28.10
C ILE A 347 7.69 21.57 28.41
N GLY A 348 8.34 20.91 27.44
CA GLY A 348 8.75 19.51 27.53
C GLY A 348 7.57 18.52 27.52
N ILE A 349 7.89 17.23 27.56
CA ILE A 349 6.95 16.10 27.44
C ILE A 349 7.18 15.16 28.63
N THR A 350 6.08 14.67 29.23
CA THR A 350 6.14 13.68 30.33
C THR A 350 6.59 12.30 29.84
N GLU A 351 7.27 11.53 30.67
CA GLU A 351 7.82 10.20 30.32
C GLU A 351 6.77 9.23 29.75
N HIS A 352 5.57 9.15 30.34
CA HIS A 352 4.47 8.31 29.82
C HIS A 352 4.02 8.71 28.41
N LYS A 353 4.09 10.00 28.06
CA LYS A 353 3.67 10.50 26.74
C LYS A 353 4.79 10.38 25.71
N LEU A 354 6.05 10.33 26.15
CA LEU A 354 7.19 10.12 25.28
C LEU A 354 7.13 8.74 24.60
N SER A 355 6.67 7.70 25.31
CA SER A 355 6.48 6.35 24.75
C SER A 355 5.37 6.26 23.70
N GLU A 356 4.36 7.12 23.79
CA GLU A 356 3.20 7.13 22.88
C GLU A 356 3.28 8.22 21.80
N LEU A 357 4.34 9.05 21.82
CA LEU A 357 4.47 10.27 21.01
C LEU A 357 4.36 10.05 19.50
N PHE A 358 4.77 8.87 19.03
CA PHE A 358 4.78 8.51 17.62
C PHE A 358 3.61 7.58 17.22
N GLN A 359 2.68 7.31 18.14
CA GLN A 359 1.46 6.56 17.81
C GLN A 359 0.46 7.50 17.14
N ALA A 360 -0.25 6.97 16.14
CA ALA A 360 -1.24 7.75 15.39
C ALA A 360 -2.40 8.16 16.30
N TYR A 361 -2.90 9.39 16.12
CA TYR A 361 -4.03 9.97 16.86
C TYR A 361 -3.81 10.23 18.36
N THR A 362 -2.60 10.00 18.87
CA THR A 362 -2.26 10.31 20.26
C THR A 362 -2.02 11.81 20.42
N GLN A 363 -2.75 12.46 21.34
CA GLN A 363 -2.57 13.87 21.68
C GLN A 363 -2.17 14.05 23.14
N ALA A 364 -1.24 14.96 23.39
CA ALA A 364 -0.60 15.12 24.68
C ALA A 364 -1.45 15.77 25.79
N ASP A 365 -2.71 16.21 25.58
CA ASP A 365 -3.73 16.51 26.62
C ASP A 365 -4.97 17.21 26.00
N THR A 366 -6.17 17.03 26.58
CA THR A 366 -7.41 17.76 26.21
C THR A 366 -7.41 19.25 26.56
N SER A 367 -6.46 19.70 27.40
CA SER A 367 -6.21 21.11 27.73
C SER A 367 -5.20 21.77 26.80
N VAL A 368 -4.17 21.03 26.37
CA VAL A 368 -3.16 21.47 25.40
C VAL A 368 -3.73 21.44 23.97
N SER A 369 -4.59 20.47 23.64
CA SER A 369 -5.27 20.40 22.34
C SER A 369 -6.21 21.60 22.09
N ARG A 370 -6.87 22.11 23.15
CA ARG A 370 -7.72 23.32 23.08
C ARG A 370 -6.94 24.61 22.82
N LYS A 371 -5.67 24.69 23.23
CA LYS A 371 -4.83 25.90 23.06
C LYS A 371 -3.97 25.86 21.79
N TYR A 372 -3.55 24.67 21.34
CA TYR A 372 -2.56 24.53 20.28
C TYR A 372 -3.01 23.67 19.08
N GLY A 373 -4.12 22.91 19.16
CA GLY A 373 -4.68 22.14 18.04
C GLY A 373 -3.77 21.06 17.44
N GLY A 374 -4.23 20.28 16.47
CA GLY A 374 -3.43 19.29 15.72
C GLY A 374 -4.16 17.94 15.56
N THR A 375 -3.74 17.12 14.59
CA THR A 375 -4.31 15.79 14.32
C THR A 375 -3.76 14.67 15.19
N GLY A 376 -2.55 14.84 15.74
CA GLY A 376 -1.79 13.73 16.30
C GLY A 376 -1.25 12.77 15.23
N LEU A 377 -1.30 13.14 13.94
CA LEU A 377 -0.78 12.33 12.84
C LEU A 377 0.64 12.73 12.42
N GLY A 378 0.99 14.01 12.53
CA GLY A 378 2.26 14.53 11.99
C GLY A 378 3.52 13.82 12.48
N LEU A 379 3.64 13.50 13.77
CA LEU A 379 4.80 12.78 14.32
C LEU A 379 4.82 11.30 13.92
N ALA A 380 3.65 10.65 13.84
CA ALA A 380 3.54 9.28 13.36
C ALA A 380 3.92 9.16 11.88
N ILE A 381 3.45 10.09 11.03
CA ILE A 381 3.85 10.21 9.62
C ILE A 381 5.35 10.47 9.52
N SER A 382 5.88 11.43 10.29
CA SER A 382 7.30 11.77 10.29
C SER A 382 8.21 10.58 10.63
N LYS A 383 7.82 9.77 11.61
CA LYS A 383 8.57 8.56 11.98
C LYS A 383 8.56 7.51 10.88
N ASN A 384 7.41 7.28 10.25
CA ASN A 384 7.31 6.30 9.17
C ASN A 384 8.05 6.75 7.91
N LEU A 385 7.96 8.04 7.54
CA LEU A 385 8.75 8.62 6.45
C LEU A 385 10.25 8.47 6.70
N ALA A 386 10.71 8.80 7.92
CA ALA A 386 12.11 8.58 8.30
C ALA A 386 12.52 7.12 8.11
N ASN A 387 11.71 6.16 8.60
CA ASN A 387 12.00 4.73 8.46
C ASN A 387 12.08 4.29 6.99
N LEU A 388 11.17 4.76 6.13
CA LEU A 388 11.20 4.46 4.68
C LEU A 388 12.44 5.04 3.99
N MET A 389 12.99 6.13 4.52
CA MET A 389 14.25 6.74 4.07
C MET A 389 15.50 6.11 4.74
N ASN A 390 15.35 5.02 5.49
CA ASN A 390 16.40 4.38 6.31
C ASN A 390 17.00 5.31 7.40
N LEU A 391 16.21 6.28 7.86
CA LEU A 391 16.51 7.16 8.97
C LEU A 391 15.68 6.77 10.19
N LYS A 392 16.20 7.06 11.38
CA LYS A 392 15.52 6.85 12.65
C LYS A 392 15.14 8.19 13.25
N LEU A 393 13.85 8.38 13.53
CA LEU A 393 13.35 9.51 14.30
C LEU A 393 13.24 9.14 15.79
N SER A 394 13.92 9.89 16.64
CA SER A 394 13.98 9.73 18.10
C SER A 394 13.59 11.04 18.80
N ALA A 395 13.16 10.95 20.07
CA ALA A 395 12.83 12.13 20.87
C ALA A 395 13.29 11.94 22.31
N GLN A 396 13.82 13.01 22.89
CA GLN A 396 14.19 13.12 24.31
C GLN A 396 13.56 14.41 24.84
N SER A 397 12.96 14.38 26.02
CA SER A 397 12.32 15.57 26.57
C SER A 397 12.31 15.54 28.08
N VAL A 398 12.41 16.73 28.69
CA VAL A 398 12.32 16.92 30.13
C VAL A 398 11.35 18.05 30.39
N MET A 399 10.36 17.81 31.26
CA MET A 399 9.36 18.80 31.63
C MET A 399 10.01 20.13 32.05
N ASN A 400 9.52 21.23 31.46
CA ASN A 400 9.98 22.61 31.64
C ASN A 400 11.44 22.88 31.27
N ARG A 401 12.12 21.95 30.57
CA ARG A 401 13.45 22.17 30.00
C ARG A 401 13.48 22.02 28.47
N GLY A 402 12.34 21.66 27.88
CA GLY A 402 12.15 21.51 26.44
C GLY A 402 12.42 20.10 25.92
N SER A 403 12.50 19.98 24.61
CA SER A 403 12.63 18.70 23.91
C SER A 403 13.73 18.73 22.85
N VAL A 404 14.22 17.54 22.52
CA VAL A 404 15.17 17.29 21.44
C VAL A 404 14.59 16.20 20.56
N PHE A 405 14.27 16.54 19.32
CA PHE A 405 13.90 15.58 18.29
C PHE A 405 15.10 15.35 17.39
N GLU A 406 15.41 14.09 17.09
CA GLU A 406 16.61 13.70 16.37
C GLU A 406 16.25 12.79 15.21
N ILE A 407 16.72 13.12 14.01
CA ILE A 407 16.69 12.26 12.83
C ILE A 407 18.12 11.80 12.58
N ALA A 408 18.37 10.50 12.68
CA ALA A 408 19.71 9.94 12.49
C ALA A 408 19.70 8.73 11.57
N GLY A 409 20.67 8.61 10.67
CA GLY A 409 20.82 7.43 9.83
C GLY A 409 21.86 7.59 8.73
N GLN A 410 21.96 6.58 7.85
CA GLN A 410 22.94 6.56 6.77
C GLN A 410 22.28 6.95 5.45
N LEU A 411 22.81 7.98 4.80
CA LEU A 411 22.36 8.39 3.47
C LEU A 411 23.49 8.24 2.43
N PRO A 412 23.15 7.85 1.19
CA PRO A 412 24.10 7.93 0.09
C PRO A 412 24.47 9.38 -0.19
N VAL A 413 25.74 9.61 -0.53
CA VAL A 413 26.25 10.92 -0.96
C VAL A 413 26.53 10.91 -2.47
N ALA A 414 26.29 12.06 -3.12
CA ALA A 414 26.54 12.26 -4.54
C ALA A 414 27.50 13.44 -4.77
N GLU A 415 28.02 13.58 -5.99
CA GLU A 415 28.91 14.69 -6.34
C GLU A 415 28.11 15.90 -6.84
N ARG A 416 28.69 17.11 -6.71
CA ARG A 416 28.05 18.36 -7.13
C ARG A 416 27.76 18.43 -8.63
N SER A 417 28.48 17.64 -9.43
CA SER A 417 28.20 17.45 -10.86
C SER A 417 26.85 16.79 -11.13
N ASP A 418 26.34 15.98 -10.21
CA ASP A 418 25.10 15.21 -10.39
C ASP A 418 23.86 16.11 -10.29
N ILE A 419 23.90 17.17 -9.47
CA ILE A 419 22.84 18.18 -9.35
C ILE A 419 22.70 19.03 -10.64
N LEU A 420 23.82 19.31 -11.32
CA LEU A 420 23.87 20.20 -12.49
C LEU A 420 23.25 19.60 -13.77
N VAL A 421 23.01 18.28 -13.81
CA VAL A 421 22.32 17.62 -14.92
C VAL A 421 20.80 17.87 -14.86
N GLU A 422 20.25 18.06 -13.65
CA GLU A 422 18.81 18.27 -13.42
C GLU A 422 18.41 19.76 -13.38
N LEU A 423 19.23 20.61 -12.74
CA LEU A 423 18.99 22.07 -12.65
C LEU A 423 19.02 22.81 -13.99
N LYS A 424 19.64 22.24 -15.05
CA LYS A 424 19.69 22.87 -16.38
C LYS A 424 18.33 22.89 -17.10
N LYS A 425 17.27 22.30 -16.54
CA LYS A 425 15.93 22.28 -17.15
C LYS A 425 14.99 23.39 -16.67
N THR A 426 15.36 24.20 -15.68
CA THR A 426 14.41 25.17 -15.10
C THR A 426 15.14 26.40 -14.60
N ILE A 427 14.96 27.51 -15.33
CA ILE A 427 14.89 28.93 -14.92
C ILE A 427 15.48 29.80 -16.05
N PRO A 428 14.65 30.61 -16.72
CA PRO A 428 15.10 31.88 -17.31
C PRO A 428 14.62 33.08 -16.48
N ASN A 429 15.47 34.09 -16.45
CA ASN A 429 15.31 35.36 -15.74
C ASN A 429 14.01 36.11 -16.09
N GLN A 430 13.39 36.70 -15.07
CA GLN A 430 12.26 37.62 -15.18
C GLN A 430 12.72 38.97 -15.75
N ASN A 431 11.80 39.60 -16.49
CA ASN A 431 11.85 40.90 -17.15
C ASN A 431 12.27 40.86 -18.63
N ASP A 432 11.30 40.61 -19.50
CA ASP A 432 11.02 41.50 -20.64
C ASP A 432 9.62 41.25 -21.24
N ASN A 433 9.05 42.32 -21.80
CA ASN A 433 7.65 42.54 -22.22
C ASN A 433 6.89 41.35 -22.87
N LEU A 434 5.74 40.99 -22.27
CA LEU A 434 4.74 40.08 -22.84
C LEU A 434 4.10 40.69 -24.12
N SER A 435 4.06 39.91 -25.20
CA SER A 435 3.41 40.31 -26.47
C SER A 435 1.88 40.32 -26.34
N PRO A 436 1.17 41.41 -26.70
CA PRO A 436 -0.23 41.64 -26.33
C PRO A 436 -1.29 40.93 -27.19
N ASN A 437 -0.97 39.85 -27.92
CA ASN A 437 -1.91 39.27 -28.89
C ASN A 437 -1.85 37.73 -29.00
N LEU A 438 -1.91 37.03 -27.85
CA LEU A 438 -2.04 35.56 -27.81
C LEU A 438 -3.51 35.15 -27.73
N LYS A 439 -3.95 34.24 -28.60
CA LYS A 439 -5.25 33.56 -28.50
C LYS A 439 -5.16 32.40 -27.51
N ILE A 440 -5.60 32.63 -26.28
CA ILE A 440 -5.60 31.62 -25.22
C ILE A 440 -6.98 30.98 -25.13
N LEU A 441 -7.04 29.65 -25.23
CA LEU A 441 -8.22 28.84 -24.97
C LEU A 441 -8.03 28.07 -23.66
N VAL A 442 -9.08 27.99 -22.86
CA VAL A 442 -9.10 27.21 -21.62
C VAL A 442 -10.28 26.26 -21.65
N ALA A 443 -10.03 24.98 -21.45
CA ALA A 443 -11.04 23.95 -21.28
C ALA A 443 -11.05 23.46 -19.82
N GLU A 444 -12.12 23.75 -19.11
CA GLU A 444 -12.32 23.47 -17.68
C GLU A 444 -13.82 23.35 -17.41
N ASP A 445 -14.29 22.33 -16.69
CA ASP A 445 -15.72 22.07 -16.48
C ASP A 445 -16.28 22.75 -15.22
N ASN A 446 -15.42 23.08 -14.26
CA ASN A 446 -15.82 23.69 -13.00
C ASN A 446 -15.87 25.23 -13.09
N GLU A 447 -17.05 25.83 -12.90
CA GLU A 447 -17.28 27.29 -12.98
C GLU A 447 -16.34 28.12 -12.09
N ILE A 448 -15.96 27.62 -10.92
CA ILE A 448 -15.05 28.33 -10.00
C ILE A 448 -13.62 28.31 -10.56
N ASN A 449 -13.19 27.18 -11.09
CA ASN A 449 -11.87 27.05 -11.72
C ASN A 449 -11.79 27.89 -13.01
N GLN A 450 -12.85 27.89 -13.82
CA GLN A 450 -13.00 28.77 -14.99
C GLN A 450 -12.81 30.24 -14.60
N MET A 451 -13.53 30.71 -13.58
CA MET A 451 -13.39 32.08 -13.09
C MET A 451 -11.97 32.38 -12.57
N LEU A 452 -11.32 31.42 -11.90
CA LEU A 452 -9.97 31.60 -11.35
C LEU A 452 -8.94 31.79 -12.46
N ILE A 453 -8.89 30.87 -13.43
CA ILE A 453 -7.92 30.93 -14.52
C ILE A 453 -8.19 32.12 -15.45
N GLU A 454 -9.45 32.44 -15.71
CA GLU A 454 -9.84 33.65 -16.45
C GLU A 454 -9.27 34.90 -15.78
N ARG A 455 -9.52 35.10 -14.49
CA ARG A 455 -9.01 36.26 -13.74
C ARG A 455 -7.49 36.32 -13.67
N VAL A 456 -6.81 35.18 -13.54
CA VAL A 456 -5.34 35.15 -13.53
C VAL A 456 -4.78 35.60 -14.89
N LEU A 457 -5.36 35.12 -16.00
CA LEU A 457 -4.97 35.49 -17.35
C LEU A 457 -5.31 36.95 -17.69
N GLU A 458 -6.47 37.46 -17.24
CA GLU A 458 -6.84 38.88 -17.35
C GLU A 458 -5.84 39.79 -16.61
N LYS A 459 -5.41 39.39 -15.41
CA LYS A 459 -4.37 40.11 -14.64
C LYS A 459 -2.97 40.07 -15.29
N LEU A 460 -2.74 39.11 -16.18
CA LEU A 460 -1.54 39.03 -17.01
C LEU A 460 -1.69 39.80 -18.34
N GLY A 461 -2.85 40.40 -18.58
CA GLY A 461 -3.13 41.22 -19.77
C GLY A 461 -3.72 40.44 -20.95
N TYR A 462 -4.18 39.21 -20.75
CA TYR A 462 -4.77 38.36 -21.79
C TYR A 462 -6.29 38.32 -21.70
N THR A 463 -6.94 37.96 -22.80
CA THR A 463 -8.39 37.71 -22.84
C THR A 463 -8.62 36.27 -23.27
N PRO A 464 -8.70 35.31 -22.33
CA PRO A 464 -8.90 33.92 -22.68
C PRO A 464 -10.33 33.64 -23.13
N LYS A 465 -10.51 32.65 -23.99
CA LYS A 465 -11.80 32.04 -24.25
C LYS A 465 -11.94 30.79 -23.37
N ILE A 466 -13.06 30.68 -22.65
CA ILE A 466 -13.37 29.51 -21.82
C ILE A 466 -14.38 28.60 -22.54
N VAL A 467 -14.16 27.29 -22.43
CA VAL A 467 -15.06 26.20 -22.86
C VAL A 467 -15.15 25.14 -21.76
N SER A 468 -16.23 24.35 -21.74
CA SER A 468 -16.55 23.50 -20.58
C SER A 468 -16.14 22.02 -20.73
N ASN A 469 -15.69 21.59 -21.91
CA ASN A 469 -15.30 20.21 -22.17
C ASN A 469 -14.35 20.10 -23.39
N GLY A 470 -13.83 18.90 -23.61
CA GLY A 470 -12.92 18.61 -24.71
C GLY A 470 -13.55 18.76 -26.11
N ILE A 471 -14.84 18.50 -26.27
CA ILE A 471 -15.53 18.60 -27.57
C ILE A 471 -15.64 20.06 -28.00
N GLU A 472 -16.04 20.95 -27.10
CA GLU A 472 -16.07 22.40 -27.33
C GLU A 472 -14.67 22.95 -27.63
N ALA A 473 -13.64 22.42 -26.95
CA ALA A 473 -12.25 22.80 -27.20
C ALA A 473 -11.80 22.44 -28.63
N LEU A 474 -12.06 21.21 -29.08
CA LEU A 474 -11.77 20.78 -30.44
C LEU A 474 -12.49 21.65 -31.48
N HIS A 475 -13.79 21.89 -31.29
CA HIS A 475 -14.59 22.70 -32.18
C HIS A 475 -14.09 24.16 -32.27
N HIS A 476 -13.71 24.74 -31.13
CA HIS A 476 -13.17 26.10 -31.09
C HIS A 476 -11.83 26.19 -31.83
N ILE A 477 -10.94 25.22 -31.62
CA ILE A 477 -9.63 25.19 -32.29
C ILE A 477 -9.80 25.04 -33.81
N GLU A 478 -10.74 24.20 -34.27
CA GLU A 478 -11.01 24.00 -35.69
C GLU A 478 -11.52 25.27 -36.38
N ILE A 479 -12.40 26.04 -35.72
CA ILE A 479 -13.05 27.22 -36.33
C ILE A 479 -12.22 28.50 -36.16
N TYR A 480 -11.68 28.74 -34.97
CA TYR A 480 -11.10 30.05 -34.59
C TYR A 480 -9.57 30.01 -34.39
N GLY A 481 -9.01 28.81 -34.25
CA GLY A 481 -7.62 28.58 -33.86
C GLY A 481 -7.34 28.97 -32.40
N ALA A 482 -6.21 28.50 -31.89
CA ALA A 482 -5.65 28.91 -30.60
C ALA A 482 -4.12 28.85 -30.66
N ASP A 483 -3.44 29.76 -29.94
CA ASP A 483 -1.99 29.74 -29.80
C ASP A 483 -1.59 28.87 -28.60
N VAL A 484 -2.32 29.00 -27.49
CA VAL A 484 -2.13 28.25 -26.25
C VAL A 484 -3.47 27.67 -25.81
N LEU A 485 -3.46 26.39 -25.43
CA LEU A 485 -4.59 25.67 -24.86
C LEU A 485 -4.25 25.23 -23.44
N PHE A 486 -4.94 25.77 -22.45
CA PHE A 486 -5.00 25.19 -21.11
C PHE A 486 -6.09 24.13 -21.07
N LEU A 487 -5.74 22.90 -20.70
CA LEU A 487 -6.62 21.75 -20.84
C LEU A 487 -6.70 20.94 -19.54
N ASP A 488 -7.84 20.99 -18.86
CA ASP A 488 -8.08 20.10 -17.72
C ASP A 488 -8.10 18.63 -18.19
N ILE A 489 -7.39 17.78 -17.46
CA ILE A 489 -7.34 16.34 -17.75
C ILE A 489 -8.68 15.68 -17.47
N GLN A 490 -9.35 16.10 -16.40
CA GLN A 490 -10.56 15.45 -15.90
C GLN A 490 -11.79 16.30 -16.22
N MET A 491 -12.32 16.12 -17.44
CA MET A 491 -13.56 16.78 -17.89
C MET A 491 -14.60 15.74 -18.32
N PRO A 492 -15.91 16.04 -18.19
CA PRO A 492 -16.99 15.21 -18.70
C PRO A 492 -16.98 15.15 -20.24
N GLU A 493 -17.68 14.15 -20.77
CA GLU A 493 -17.84 13.86 -22.22
C GLU A 493 -16.56 13.43 -22.93
N LEU A 494 -15.55 14.29 -23.00
CA LEU A 494 -14.26 14.01 -23.61
C LEU A 494 -13.12 14.47 -22.70
N SER A 495 -12.29 13.52 -22.27
CA SER A 495 -11.17 13.77 -21.36
C SER A 495 -10.11 14.67 -22.00
N GLY A 496 -9.33 15.39 -21.18
CA GLY A 496 -8.22 16.20 -21.68
C GLY A 496 -7.15 15.37 -22.37
N ILE A 497 -6.91 14.13 -21.92
CA ILE A 497 -5.96 13.21 -22.55
C ILE A 497 -6.43 12.81 -23.95
N ASP A 498 -7.70 12.45 -24.10
CA ASP A 498 -8.25 12.05 -25.40
C ASP A 498 -8.35 13.25 -26.35
N THR A 499 -8.67 14.43 -25.82
CA THR A 499 -8.65 15.70 -26.55
C THR A 499 -7.25 16.00 -27.09
N ALA A 500 -6.20 15.85 -26.27
CA ALA A 500 -4.82 16.06 -26.71
C ALA A 500 -4.37 15.03 -27.76
N LYS A 501 -4.76 13.76 -27.61
CA LYS A 501 -4.50 12.72 -28.63
C LYS A 501 -5.16 13.04 -29.97
N ILE A 502 -6.41 13.53 -29.95
CA ILE A 502 -7.10 13.93 -31.17
C ILE A 502 -6.38 15.11 -31.84
N LEU A 503 -6.02 16.14 -31.06
CA LEU A 503 -5.28 17.31 -31.56
C LEU A 503 -3.90 16.96 -32.12
N THR A 504 -3.24 15.93 -31.59
CA THR A 504 -1.91 15.48 -32.03
C THR A 504 -1.96 14.54 -33.23
N GLN A 505 -3.03 13.74 -33.39
CA GLN A 505 -3.20 12.80 -34.49
C GLN A 505 -3.86 13.41 -35.75
N HIS A 506 -4.73 14.41 -35.59
CA HIS A 506 -5.56 14.95 -36.67
C HIS A 506 -5.09 16.30 -37.25
N THR A 507 -3.99 16.89 -36.76
CA THR A 507 -3.51 18.17 -37.30
C THR A 507 -2.54 17.98 -38.47
N ASN A 508 -2.95 18.46 -39.65
CA ASN A 508 -1.98 18.95 -40.64
C ASN A 508 -1.12 20.00 -39.93
N GLN A 509 0.20 19.84 -39.94
CA GLN A 509 1.21 20.43 -39.03
C GLN A 509 1.26 21.96 -38.86
N THR A 510 0.31 22.73 -39.39
CA THR A 510 0.42 24.20 -39.46
C THR A 510 -0.22 24.95 -38.29
N ILE A 511 -1.13 24.37 -37.49
CA ILE A 511 -1.83 25.09 -36.39
C ILE A 511 -2.18 24.14 -35.21
N ARG A 512 -1.20 23.47 -34.61
CA ARG A 512 -1.41 22.80 -33.30
C ARG A 512 -1.16 23.84 -32.19
N PRO A 513 -2.13 24.12 -31.30
CA PRO A 513 -1.89 25.01 -30.15
C PRO A 513 -0.87 24.39 -29.21
N TYR A 514 -0.17 25.23 -28.45
CA TYR A 514 0.68 24.78 -27.35
C TYR A 514 -0.19 24.30 -26.20
N ILE A 515 -0.15 23.01 -25.89
CA ILE A 515 -1.06 22.37 -24.92
C ILE A 515 -0.41 22.32 -23.55
N ILE A 516 -1.00 23.04 -22.59
CA ILE A 516 -0.65 23.02 -21.18
C ILE A 516 -1.72 22.21 -20.44
N ALA A 517 -1.34 21.02 -19.97
CA ALA A 517 -2.22 20.17 -19.17
C ALA A 517 -2.46 20.79 -17.80
N ILE A 518 -3.72 20.85 -17.36
CA ILE A 518 -4.06 21.20 -15.99
C ILE A 518 -4.44 19.92 -15.25
N THR A 519 -3.68 19.57 -14.22
CA THR A 519 -3.84 18.29 -13.49
C THR A 519 -4.12 18.52 -12.00
N ALA A 520 -4.99 17.73 -11.38
CA ALA A 520 -5.20 17.74 -9.94
C ALA A 520 -4.06 17.08 -9.13
N ASN A 521 -3.17 16.35 -9.80
CA ASN A 521 -2.07 15.59 -9.21
C ASN A 521 -0.71 15.96 -9.84
N ALA A 522 0.32 16.11 -9.01
CA ALA A 522 1.70 16.38 -9.44
C ALA A 522 2.56 15.10 -9.55
N ASN A 523 1.95 13.92 -9.60
CA ASN A 523 2.69 12.65 -9.58
C ASN A 523 3.41 12.40 -10.91
N GLN A 524 4.60 11.76 -10.85
CA GLN A 524 5.43 11.49 -12.02
C GLN A 524 4.72 10.64 -13.11
N SER A 525 3.87 9.70 -12.71
CA SER A 525 3.07 8.88 -13.64
C SER A 525 2.05 9.70 -14.44
N ASP A 526 1.43 10.71 -13.83
CA ASP A 526 0.44 11.57 -14.51
C ASP A 526 1.15 12.49 -15.51
N ARG A 527 2.35 12.97 -15.15
CA ARG A 527 3.24 13.73 -16.04
C ARG A 527 3.64 12.92 -17.28
N GLU A 528 4.06 11.67 -17.08
CA GLU A 528 4.43 10.77 -18.19
C GLU A 528 3.25 10.50 -19.12
N ALA A 529 2.05 10.31 -18.57
CA ALA A 529 0.84 10.13 -19.35
C ALA A 529 0.47 11.38 -20.18
N CYS A 530 0.63 12.58 -19.62
CA CYS A 530 0.39 13.84 -20.33
C CYS A 530 1.36 14.03 -21.51
N LEU A 531 2.66 13.79 -21.28
CA LEU A 531 3.68 13.90 -22.32
C LEU A 531 3.48 12.83 -23.41
N ALA A 532 3.13 11.61 -23.04
CA ALA A 532 2.83 10.53 -23.99
C ALA A 532 1.58 10.81 -24.85
N ALA A 533 0.61 11.55 -24.31
CA ALA A 533 -0.55 12.03 -25.06
C ALA A 533 -0.22 13.17 -26.03
N GLY A 534 1.03 13.64 -26.04
CA GLY A 534 1.51 14.74 -26.85
C GLY A 534 1.03 16.10 -26.34
N MET A 535 1.07 16.33 -25.02
CA MET A 535 0.96 17.67 -24.43
C MET A 535 2.37 18.28 -24.29
N ASP A 536 2.49 19.60 -24.36
CA ASP A 536 3.80 20.27 -24.39
C ASP A 536 4.30 20.60 -22.98
N GLN A 537 3.40 21.03 -22.08
CA GLN A 537 3.68 21.31 -20.67
C GLN A 537 2.52 20.88 -19.78
N TYR A 538 2.71 20.98 -18.47
CA TYR A 538 1.67 20.73 -17.49
C TYR A 538 1.79 21.72 -16.32
N ILE A 539 0.67 21.92 -15.63
CA ILE A 539 0.56 22.69 -14.40
C ILE A 539 -0.39 21.97 -13.44
N SER A 540 0.01 21.87 -12.18
CA SER A 540 -0.84 21.25 -11.15
C SER A 540 -1.81 22.26 -10.56
N LYS A 541 -3.05 21.85 -10.31
CA LYS A 541 -4.01 22.59 -9.50
C LYS A 541 -3.64 22.45 -8.01
N PRO A 542 -3.65 23.54 -7.22
CA PRO A 542 -3.85 24.92 -7.64
C PRO A 542 -2.60 25.49 -8.29
N PHE A 543 -2.80 26.33 -9.30
CA PHE A 543 -1.73 27.09 -9.95
C PHE A 543 -1.73 28.54 -9.48
N HIS A 544 -0.52 29.09 -9.33
CA HIS A 544 -0.34 30.50 -8.99
C HIS A 544 -0.09 31.35 -10.23
N LYS A 545 -0.30 32.67 -10.10
CA LYS A 545 -0.10 33.63 -11.19
C LYS A 545 1.31 33.54 -11.78
N GLU A 546 2.30 33.34 -10.93
CA GLU A 546 3.72 33.25 -11.29
C GLU A 546 4.01 32.02 -12.15
N GLU A 547 3.34 30.90 -11.89
CA GLU A 547 3.52 29.64 -12.63
C GLU A 547 2.92 29.74 -14.04
N ILE A 548 1.71 30.29 -14.16
CA ILE A 548 1.09 30.56 -15.47
C ILE A 548 1.94 31.54 -16.28
N ALA A 549 2.44 32.60 -15.64
CA ALA A 549 3.31 33.56 -16.29
C ALA A 549 4.62 32.91 -16.80
N ALA A 550 5.21 32.00 -16.02
CA ALA A 550 6.41 31.27 -16.42
C ALA A 550 6.18 30.38 -17.65
N LEU A 551 5.07 29.63 -17.69
CA LEU A 551 4.73 28.77 -18.82
C LEU A 551 4.45 29.55 -20.10
N LEU A 552 3.73 30.67 -20.00
CA LEU A 552 3.47 31.54 -21.15
C LEU A 552 4.76 32.18 -21.68
N ASN A 553 5.67 32.60 -20.79
CA ASN A 553 6.98 33.12 -21.18
C ASN A 553 7.85 32.06 -21.87
N ASP A 554 7.85 30.81 -21.39
CA ASP A 554 8.57 29.70 -22.03
C ASP A 554 8.07 29.46 -23.46
N TYR A 555 6.75 29.46 -23.66
CA TYR A 555 6.15 29.39 -24.98
C TYR A 555 6.58 30.56 -25.89
N ILE A 556 6.51 31.81 -25.40
CA ILE A 556 6.90 33.01 -26.17
C ILE A 556 8.37 32.92 -26.61
N LEU A 557 9.28 32.55 -25.69
CA LEU A 557 10.70 32.39 -25.98
C LEU A 557 10.98 31.25 -26.99
N SER A 558 10.21 30.16 -26.93
CA SER A 558 10.34 29.05 -27.88
C SER A 558 9.88 29.42 -29.30
N ARG A 559 8.89 30.31 -29.42
CA ARG A 559 8.37 30.82 -30.69
C ARG A 559 9.39 31.73 -31.40
N ASP A 560 10.05 32.60 -30.66
CA ASP A 560 11.00 33.56 -31.22
C ASP A 560 12.29 32.88 -31.72
N LYS A 561 12.72 31.79 -31.08
CA LYS A 561 13.86 30.97 -31.54
C LYS A 561 13.59 30.21 -32.84
N ASN A 562 12.35 29.84 -33.12
CA ASN A 562 11.97 29.16 -34.37
C ASN A 562 11.67 30.15 -35.52
N SER A 563 11.71 31.46 -35.25
CA SER A 563 11.44 32.53 -36.22
C SER A 563 12.71 33.27 -36.70
N THR A 564 13.89 32.78 -36.30
CA THR A 564 15.23 33.20 -36.78
C THR A 564 15.90 32.04 -37.50
#